data_AF-A0A5N5WCC8-F1
#
_entry.id   AF-A0A5N5WCC8-F1
#
_cell.length_a   1.000
_cell.length_b   1.000
_cell.length_c   1.000
_cell.angle_alpha   90.00
_cell.angle_beta   90.00
_cell.angle_gamma   90.00
#
_symmetry.space_group_name_H-M   'P 1'
#
loop_
_entity.id
_entity.type
_entity.pdbx_description
1 polymer ?
#
loop_
_entity_poly.entity_id
_entity_poly.type
_entity_poly.pdbx_seq_one_letter_code
_entity_poly.pdbx_strand_id
1 'polypeptide(L)' 'MIHGEHLAKDLRRDHGFVHIGRTKDGNAVIMRKGDRWTVVPLRWLTGDAVATIKAQAGIGLV' A
#
# COMPACT_ATOMS: atom_id res chain seq x y z
N MET A 1 6.72 -11.80 -6.57
CA MET A 1 7.22 -10.64 -5.80
C MET A 1 6.95 -9.38 -6.60
N ILE A 2 6.66 -8.26 -5.95
CA ILE A 2 6.50 -6.95 -6.61
C ILE A 2 7.26 -5.88 -5.84
N HIS A 3 7.65 -4.80 -6.51
CA HIS A 3 8.19 -3.63 -5.82
C HIS A 3 7.06 -2.83 -5.16
N GLY A 4 7.28 -2.28 -3.98
CA GLY A 4 6.28 -1.50 -3.23
C GLY A 4 5.63 -0.36 -4.03
N GLU A 5 6.40 0.30 -4.89
CA GLU A 5 5.95 1.36 -5.79
C GLU A 5 4.87 0.86 -6.75
N HIS A 6 4.95 -0.41 -7.16
CA HIS A 6 3.91 -1.04 -7.98
C HIS A 6 2.64 -1.22 -7.16
N LEU A 7 2.74 -1.72 -5.93
CA LEU A 7 1.58 -1.86 -5.04
C LEU A 7 0.94 -0.49 -4.74
N ALA A 8 1.74 0.54 -4.47
CA ALA A 8 1.23 1.88 -4.23
C ALA A 8 0.50 2.46 -5.46
N LYS A 9 0.99 2.18 -6.68
CA LYS A 9 0.31 2.52 -7.93
C LYS A 9 -1.01 1.77 -8.07
N ASP A 10 -1.05 0.48 -7.78
CA ASP A 10 -2.28 -0.34 -7.83
C ASP A 10 -3.32 0.15 -6.82
N LEU A 11 -2.90 0.44 -5.58
CA LEU A 11 -3.78 1.01 -4.55
C LEU A 11 -4.40 2.34 -5.00
N ARG A 12 -3.63 3.18 -5.70
CA ARG A 12 -4.13 4.44 -6.25
C ARG A 12 -5.07 4.22 -7.43
N ARG A 13 -4.64 3.44 -8.43
CA ARG A 13 -5.36 3.25 -9.69
C ARG A 13 -6.64 2.43 -9.50
N ASP A 14 -6.55 1.35 -8.75
CA ASP A 14 -7.59 0.30 -8.73
C ASP A 14 -8.46 0.36 -7.46
N HIS A 15 -7.98 1.03 -6.40
CA HIS A 15 -8.67 1.03 -5.11
C HIS A 15 -8.99 2.43 -4.57
N GLY A 16 -8.57 3.50 -5.25
CA GLY A 16 -8.90 4.88 -4.90
C GLY A 16 -8.14 5.45 -3.70
N PHE A 17 -7.00 4.87 -3.35
CA PHE A 17 -6.12 5.43 -2.32
C PHE A 17 -5.33 6.63 -2.86
N VAL A 18 -4.98 7.57 -1.99
CA VAL A 18 -4.11 8.71 -2.30
C VAL A 18 -2.86 8.68 -1.43
N HIS A 19 -1.73 9.12 -1.99
CA HIS A 19 -0.48 9.26 -1.26
C HIS A 19 -0.55 10.53 -0.40
N ILE A 20 -0.39 10.39 0.91
CA ILE A 20 -0.47 11.51 1.87
C ILE A 20 0.87 11.87 2.51
N GLY A 21 1.90 11.06 2.30
CA GLY A 21 3.24 11.32 2.81
C GLY A 21 4.12 10.08 2.83
N ARG A 22 5.35 10.25 3.30
CA ARG A 22 6.33 9.18 3.48
C ARG A 22 6.70 9.04 4.95
N THR A 23 7.19 7.87 5.31
CA THR A 23 7.86 7.68 6.60
C THR A 23 9.13 8.54 6.67
N LYS A 24 9.57 8.88 7.88
CA LYS A 24 10.72 9.76 8.13
C LYS A 24 12.00 9.30 7.43
N ASP A 25 12.19 7.99 7.32
CA ASP A 25 13.33 7.34 6.67
C ASP A 25 13.20 7.26 5.13
N GLY A 26 12.05 7.64 4.57
CA GLY A 26 11.77 7.59 3.14
C GLY A 26 11.52 6.20 2.58
N ASN A 27 11.55 5.14 3.39
CA ASN A 27 11.49 3.75 2.93
C ASN A 27 10.06 3.21 2.78
N ALA A 28 9.04 4.01 3.09
CA ALA A 28 7.64 3.65 2.88
C ALA A 28 6.78 4.87 2.54
N VAL A 29 5.69 4.61 1.82
CA VAL A 29 4.63 5.60 1.54
C VAL A 29 3.41 5.31 2.38
N ILE A 30 2.74 6.37 2.82
CA ILE A 30 1.47 6.31 3.54
C ILE A 30 0.36 6.61 2.52
N MET A 31 -0.56 5.67 2.38
CA MET A 31 -1.68 5.72 1.45
C MET A 31 -2.99 5.83 2.25
N ARG A 32 -3.92 6.71 1.86
CA ARG A 32 -5.20 6.94 2.54
C ARG A 32 -6.41 6.85 1.60
N LYS A 33 -7.54 6.34 2.09
CA LYS A 33 -8.85 6.36 1.44
C LYS A 33 -9.94 6.58 2.50
N GLY A 34 -10.58 7.75 2.53
CA GLY A 34 -11.51 8.10 3.61
C GLY A 34 -10.81 8.02 4.97
N ASP A 35 -11.34 7.21 5.87
CA ASP A 35 -10.74 6.96 7.20
C ASP A 35 -9.76 5.77 7.23
N ARG A 36 -9.62 5.05 6.11
CA ARG A 36 -8.66 3.95 6.00
C ARG A 36 -7.30 4.47 5.56
N TRP A 37 -6.25 3.89 6.12
CA TRP A 37 -4.89 4.14 5.69
C TRP A 37 -4.06 2.87 5.74
N THR A 38 -2.98 2.83 4.97
CA THR A 38 -2.02 1.74 4.95
C THR A 38 -0.62 2.27 4.65
N VAL A 39 0.39 1.49 5.01
CA VAL A 39 1.80 1.80 4.76
C VAL A 39 2.36 0.80 3.77
N VAL A 40 2.95 1.29 2.69
CA VAL A 40 3.55 0.47 1.65
C VAL A 40 5.07 0.64 1.69
N PRO A 41 5.83 -0.40 2.10
CA PRO A 41 7.29 -0.37 2.06
C PRO A 41 7.81 -0.32 0.62
N LEU A 42 8.73 0.59 0.33
CA LEU A 42 9.39 0.79 -0.98
C LEU A 42 10.56 -0.18 -1.15
N ARG A 43 10.24 -1.48 -1.14
CA ARG A 43 11.18 -2.58 -1.35
C ARG A 43 10.48 -3.71 -2.08
N TRP A 44 11.22 -4.78 -2.36
CA TRP A 44 10.62 -6.03 -2.82
C TRP A 44 9.72 -6.63 -1.75
N LEU A 45 8.49 -6.96 -2.15
CA LEU A 45 7.46 -7.57 -1.32
C LEU A 45 7.15 -8.98 -1.81
N THR A 46 7.02 -9.90 -0.85
CA THR A 46 6.49 -11.25 -1.07
C THR A 46 4.98 -11.19 -1.32
N GLY A 47 4.40 -12.26 -1.88
CA GLY A 47 2.95 -12.35 -2.08
C GLY A 47 2.17 -12.16 -0.77
N ASP A 48 2.64 -12.79 0.30
CA ASP A 48 2.03 -12.68 1.63
C ASP A 48 2.10 -11.25 2.17
N ALA A 49 3.24 -10.57 2.04
CA ALA A 49 3.36 -9.17 2.46
C ALA A 49 2.38 -8.27 1.70
N VAL A 50 2.20 -8.50 0.39
CA VAL A 50 1.20 -7.78 -0.41
C VAL A 50 -0.22 -8.07 0.09
N ALA A 51 -0.53 -9.34 0.37
CA ALA A 51 -1.84 -9.75 0.87
C ALA A 51 -2.14 -9.11 2.24
N THR A 52 -1.17 -9.10 3.16
CA THR A 52 -1.31 -8.45 4.46
C THR A 52 -1.57 -6.94 4.32
N ILE A 53 -0.81 -6.25 3.47
CA ILE A 53 -0.99 -4.81 3.25
C ILE A 53 -2.38 -4.50 2.65
N LYS A 54 -2.83 -5.32 1.70
CA LYS A 54 -4.17 -5.20 1.12
C LYS A 54 -5.25 -5.44 2.19
N ALA A 55 -5.11 -6.48 3.01
CA ALA A 55 -6.04 -6.75 4.10
C ALA A 55 -6.11 -5.60 5.12
N GLN A 56 -4.96 -5.03 5.52
CA GLN A 56 -4.89 -3.84 6.39
C GLN A 56 -5.55 -2.61 5.76
N ALA A 57 -5.45 -2.47 4.43
CA ALA A 57 -6.16 -1.44 3.68
C ALA A 57 -7.67 -1.73 3.52
N GLY A 58 -8.15 -2.87 4.04
CA GLY A 58 -9.53 -3.33 3.87
C GLY A 58 -9.85 -3.70 2.41
N ILE A 59 -8.84 -4.18 1.68
CA ILE A 59 -8.91 -4.73 0.33
C ILE A 59 -8.72 -6.24 0.46
N GLY A 60 -9.80 -7.00 0.30
CA GLY A 60 -9.81 -8.45 0.44
C GLY A 60 -11.12 -9.04 -0.08
N LEU A 61 -11.03 -10.30 -0.53
CA LEU A 61 -12.08 -11.05 -1.24
C LEU A 61 -13.38 -11.11 -0.43
N VAL A 62 -14.46 -10.65 -1.07
CA VAL A 62 -15.80 -11.24 -0.87
C VAL A 62 -15.77 -12.69 -1.34
#